data_AF-A0A349GVU1-F1
#
_entry.id   AF-A0A349GVU1-F1
#
_cell.length_a   1.000
_cell.length_b   1.000
_cell.length_c   1.000
_cell.angle_alpha   90.00
_cell.angle_beta   90.00
_cell.angle_gamma   90.00
#
_symmetry.space_group_name_H-M   'P 1'
#
loop_
_entity.id
_entity.type
_entity.pdbx_description
1 polymer ?
#
loop_
_entity_poly.entity_id
_entity_poly.type
_entity_poly.pdbx_seq_one_letter_code
_entity_poly.pdbx_strand_id
1 'polypeptide(L)'
;MSVYEATPWLRQAESDLRVAEALRQVPRPMRPEDAGCHAAAMCAQTVEKAIKGYMIVNGSSPKMDHRPDKYIHALLNKGDPLLRHKEHHPHLSKLFDISTRRAVGDLLALTPGASGQRTDAVNTEYPWQAKGEWRENPVGSLAFLDSQVEYWIRLARRVKDGLHKLAIAAQRYDPD
;
A
#
# COMPACT_ATOMS: atom_id res chain seq x y z
N MET A 1 15.02 -8.25 -18.67
CA MET A 1 14.52 -9.38 -17.82
C MET A 1 13.83 -8.98 -16.49
N SER A 2 13.59 -7.70 -16.13
CA SER A 2 12.92 -7.33 -14.86
C SER A 2 11.46 -6.82 -15.03
N VAL A 3 11.08 -6.40 -16.23
CA VAL A 3 9.77 -5.78 -16.50
C VAL A 3 8.60 -6.78 -16.46
N TYR A 4 8.81 -8.00 -16.97
CA TYR A 4 7.80 -9.06 -16.99
C TYR A 4 7.40 -9.48 -15.56
N GLU A 5 8.35 -9.52 -14.64
CA GLU A 5 8.13 -9.87 -13.24
C GLU A 5 7.40 -8.76 -12.47
N ALA A 6 7.58 -7.49 -12.84
CA ALA A 6 6.87 -6.37 -12.22
C ALA A 6 5.39 -6.32 -12.61
N THR A 7 5.05 -6.72 -13.84
CA THR A 7 3.69 -6.66 -14.40
C THR A 7 2.60 -7.31 -13.53
N PRO A 8 2.74 -8.55 -13.03
CA PRO A 8 1.73 -9.17 -12.18
C PRO A 8 1.49 -8.40 -10.88
N TRP A 9 2.53 -7.82 -10.26
CA TRP A 9 2.39 -7.01 -9.04
C TRP A 9 1.58 -5.74 -9.28
N LEU A 10 1.89 -5.04 -10.37
CA LEU A 10 1.20 -3.81 -10.75
C LEU A 10 -0.28 -4.09 -11.13
N ARG A 11 -0.54 -5.17 -11.88
CA ARG A 11 -1.91 -5.61 -12.18
C ARG A 11 -2.69 -6.00 -10.92
N GLN A 12 -2.05 -6.66 -9.97
CA GLN A 12 -2.69 -7.01 -8.71
C GLN A 12 -3.01 -5.76 -7.88
N ALA A 13 -2.09 -4.79 -7.80
CA ALA A 13 -2.35 -3.52 -7.12
C ALA A 13 -3.58 -2.78 -7.70
N GLU A 14 -3.73 -2.81 -9.03
CA GLU A 14 -4.92 -2.28 -9.70
C GLU A 14 -6.19 -3.06 -9.36
N SER A 15 -6.11 -4.39 -9.31
CA SER A 15 -7.23 -5.22 -8.90
C SER A 15 -7.67 -4.92 -7.48
N ASP A 16 -6.73 -4.85 -6.55
CA ASP A 16 -7.01 -4.56 -5.13
C ASP A 16 -7.68 -3.19 -4.97
N LEU A 17 -7.29 -2.20 -5.77
CA LEU A 17 -7.90 -0.87 -5.73
C LEU A 17 -9.36 -0.91 -6.20
N ARG A 18 -9.66 -1.63 -7.29
CA ARG A 18 -11.04 -1.82 -7.75
C ARG A 18 -11.89 -2.53 -6.70
N VAL A 19 -11.31 -3.51 -6.00
CA VAL A 19 -11.99 -4.20 -4.90
C VAL A 19 -12.24 -3.22 -3.73
N ALA A 20 -11.26 -2.42 -3.32
CA ALA A 20 -11.44 -1.41 -2.28
C ALA A 20 -12.60 -0.44 -2.59
N GLU A 21 -12.71 -0.01 -3.85
CA GLU A 21 -13.79 0.85 -4.33
C GLU A 21 -15.14 0.14 -4.33
N ALA A 22 -15.18 -1.13 -4.77
CA ALA A 22 -16.39 -1.94 -4.78
C ALA A 22 -16.91 -2.23 -3.37
N LEU A 23 -16.01 -2.44 -2.40
CA LEU A 23 -16.36 -2.71 -1.01
C LEU A 23 -17.15 -1.56 -0.36
N ARG A 24 -16.96 -0.32 -0.82
CA ARG A 24 -17.77 0.83 -0.37
C ARG A 24 -19.25 0.73 -0.75
N GLN A 25 -19.57 -0.09 -1.75
CA GLN A 25 -20.96 -0.37 -2.14
C GLN A 25 -21.59 -1.47 -1.28
N VAL A 26 -20.86 -2.02 -0.29
CA VAL A 26 -21.33 -3.06 0.61
C VAL A 26 -21.94 -4.24 -0.17
N PRO A 27 -21.16 -4.90 -1.04
CA PRO A 27 -21.68 -5.98 -1.89
C PRO A 27 -22.12 -7.16 -1.01
N ARG A 28 -23.29 -7.74 -1.31
CA ARG A 28 -23.78 -8.92 -0.57
C ARG A 28 -22.74 -10.06 -0.64
N PRO A 29 -22.50 -10.81 0.45
CA PRO A 29 -23.23 -10.82 1.73
C PRO A 29 -22.69 -9.83 2.80
N MET A 30 -21.84 -8.88 2.43
CA MET A 30 -21.23 -7.92 3.36
C MET A 30 -22.28 -7.05 4.06
N ARG A 31 -22.03 -6.71 5.32
CA ARG A 31 -22.81 -5.74 6.10
C ARG A 31 -22.09 -4.39 6.14
N PRO A 32 -22.82 -3.28 6.39
CA PRO A 32 -22.21 -1.94 6.42
C PRO A 32 -21.02 -1.82 7.37
N GLU A 33 -21.09 -2.48 8.54
CA GLU A 33 -20.04 -2.46 9.56
C GLU A 33 -18.74 -3.18 9.14
N ASP A 34 -18.79 -4.07 8.15
CA ASP A 34 -17.64 -4.82 7.66
C ASP A 34 -16.80 -4.00 6.66
N ALA A 35 -17.47 -3.13 5.90
CA ALA A 35 -16.93 -2.57 4.66
C ALA A 35 -15.66 -1.74 4.88
N GLY A 36 -15.59 -0.97 5.98
CA GLY A 36 -14.50 -0.03 6.23
C GLY A 36 -13.15 -0.72 6.41
N CYS A 37 -13.06 -1.74 7.27
CA CYS A 37 -11.81 -2.44 7.54
C CYS A 37 -11.33 -3.24 6.32
N HIS A 38 -12.24 -3.84 5.56
CA HIS A 38 -11.89 -4.55 4.32
C HIS A 38 -11.42 -3.60 3.22
N ALA A 39 -12.06 -2.45 3.04
CA ALA A 39 -11.62 -1.45 2.08
C ALA A 39 -10.23 -0.89 2.45
N ALA A 40 -9.98 -0.65 3.75
CA ALA A 40 -8.68 -0.23 4.25
C ALA A 40 -7.60 -1.31 3.99
N ALA A 41 -7.90 -2.58 4.26
CA ALA A 41 -7.00 -3.70 3.96
C ALA A 41 -6.63 -3.74 2.48
N MET A 42 -7.61 -3.61 1.58
CA MET A 42 -7.37 -3.58 0.14
C MET A 42 -6.55 -2.36 -0.29
N CYS A 43 -6.77 -1.18 0.32
CA CYS A 43 -5.93 0.00 0.06
C CYS A 43 -4.47 -0.24 0.46
N ALA A 44 -4.23 -0.87 1.62
CA ALA A 44 -2.88 -1.22 2.05
C ALA A 44 -2.21 -2.22 1.09
N GLN A 45 -2.97 -3.23 0.65
CA GLN A 45 -2.53 -4.20 -0.35
C GLN A 45 -2.20 -3.56 -1.71
N THR A 46 -3.02 -2.62 -2.19
CA THR A 46 -2.73 -1.82 -3.39
C THR A 46 -1.39 -1.11 -3.27
N VAL A 47 -1.17 -0.40 -2.15
CA VAL A 47 0.07 0.37 -1.94
C VAL A 47 1.28 -0.56 -1.84
N GLU A 48 1.17 -1.65 -1.08
CA GLU A 48 2.24 -2.63 -0.92
C GLU A 48 2.66 -3.22 -2.26
N LYS A 49 1.70 -3.72 -3.04
CA LYS A 49 1.99 -4.38 -4.32
C LYS A 49 2.50 -3.41 -5.37
N ALA A 50 2.01 -2.16 -5.37
CA ALA A 50 2.52 -1.13 -6.28
C ALA A 50 4.00 -0.81 -5.97
N ILE A 51 4.37 -0.68 -4.69
CA ILE A 51 5.76 -0.43 -4.28
C ILE A 51 6.65 -1.63 -4.64
N LYS A 52 6.22 -2.84 -4.29
CA LYS A 52 6.97 -4.08 -4.59
C LYS A 52 7.16 -4.28 -6.10
N GLY A 53 6.11 -4.06 -6.90
CA GLY A 53 6.21 -4.08 -8.36
C GLY A 53 7.20 -3.06 -8.89
N TYR A 54 7.22 -1.85 -8.33
CA TYR A 54 8.17 -0.82 -8.74
C TYR A 54 9.62 -1.09 -8.30
N MET A 55 9.85 -1.82 -7.21
CA MET A 55 11.19 -2.31 -6.88
C MET A 55 11.74 -3.27 -7.93
N ILE A 56 10.88 -4.16 -8.44
CA ILE A 56 11.27 -5.13 -9.46
C ILE A 56 11.68 -4.41 -10.74
N VAL A 57 10.97 -3.33 -11.13
CA VAL A 57 11.39 -2.44 -12.23
C VAL A 57 12.83 -1.95 -12.03
N ASN A 58 13.22 -1.68 -10.79
CA ASN A 58 14.57 -1.25 -10.43
C ASN A 58 15.56 -2.39 -10.16
N GLY A 59 15.24 -3.62 -10.58
CA GLY A 59 16.13 -4.78 -10.49
C GLY A 59 16.27 -5.38 -9.09
N SER A 60 15.34 -5.05 -8.18
CA SER A 60 15.37 -5.55 -6.80
C SER A 60 14.22 -6.50 -6.52
N SER A 61 14.54 -7.65 -5.91
CA SER A 61 13.52 -8.60 -5.44
C SER A 61 12.90 -8.13 -4.12
N PRO A 62 11.58 -7.90 -4.04
CA PRO A 62 10.93 -7.53 -2.80
C PRO A 62 10.87 -8.72 -1.85
N LYS A 63 11.05 -8.47 -0.55
CA LYS A 63 10.71 -9.44 0.49
C LYS A 63 9.19 -9.61 0.58
N MET A 64 8.75 -10.80 0.96
CA MET A 64 7.34 -11.12 1.19
C MET A 64 6.85 -10.67 2.59
N ASP A 65 7.43 -9.60 3.14
CA ASP A 65 6.98 -8.97 4.38
C ASP A 65 6.00 -7.83 4.10
N HIS A 66 5.19 -7.45 5.09
CA HIS A 66 4.24 -6.33 5.00
C HIS A 66 4.89 -4.97 5.32
N ARG A 67 6.18 -4.80 5.00
CA ARG A 67 6.95 -3.58 5.31
C ARG A 67 7.54 -2.89 4.07
N PRO A 68 6.69 -2.57 3.07
CA PRO A 68 7.14 -1.91 1.85
C PRO A 68 7.57 -0.45 2.08
N ASP A 69 7.26 0.13 3.25
CA ASP A 69 7.72 1.45 3.68
C ASP A 69 9.25 1.57 3.66
N LYS A 70 9.97 0.48 3.99
CA LYS A 70 11.43 0.43 3.94
C LYS A 70 11.97 0.66 2.53
N TYR A 71 11.24 0.23 1.51
CA TYR A 71 11.64 0.41 0.11
C TYR A 71 11.45 1.83 -0.37
N ILE A 72 10.47 2.57 0.15
CA ILE A 72 10.31 3.99 -0.15
C ILE A 72 11.57 4.74 0.29
N HIS A 73 12.08 4.45 1.49
CA HIS A 73 13.33 5.05 1.96
C HIS A 73 14.52 4.71 1.06
N ALA A 74 14.66 3.44 0.66
CA ALA A 74 15.72 3.00 -0.23
C ALA A 74 15.65 3.65 -1.63
N LEU A 75 14.46 3.78 -2.20
CA LEU A 75 14.24 4.41 -3.52
C LEU A 75 14.51 5.92 -3.53
N LEU A 76 14.38 6.59 -2.38
CA LEU A 76 14.58 8.03 -2.25
C LEU A 76 16.00 8.40 -1.76
N ASN A 77 16.76 7.44 -1.25
CA ASN A 77 18.11 7.67 -0.75
C ASN A 77 19.06 8.01 -1.90
N LYS A 78 19.64 9.21 -1.88
CA LYS A 78 20.60 9.67 -2.90
C LYS A 78 21.98 9.02 -2.77
N GLY A 79 22.33 8.51 -1.58
CA GLY A 79 23.66 7.95 -1.29
C GLY A 79 23.82 6.47 -1.62
N ASP A 80 22.71 5.72 -1.68
CA ASP A 80 22.68 4.28 -1.98
C ASP A 80 21.40 3.97 -2.77
N PRO A 81 21.34 4.34 -4.07
CA PRO A 81 20.11 4.27 -4.82
C PRO A 81 19.84 2.84 -5.23
N LEU A 82 18.80 2.25 -4.63
CA LEU A 82 18.09 1.10 -5.20
C LEU A 82 17.46 1.46 -6.57
N LEU A 83 17.48 2.73 -6.95
CA LEU A 83 16.85 3.29 -8.14
C LEU A 83 17.76 3.13 -9.38
N ARG A 84 17.48 2.11 -10.20
CA ARG A 84 18.09 1.92 -11.52
C ARG A 84 17.81 3.10 -12.45
N HIS A 85 16.58 3.63 -12.41
CA HIS A 85 16.11 4.76 -13.21
C HIS A 85 16.26 6.08 -12.45
N LYS A 86 17.48 6.63 -12.37
CA LYS A 86 17.81 7.81 -11.56
C LYS A 86 16.95 9.03 -11.91
N GLU A 87 16.56 9.16 -13.17
CA GLU A 87 15.66 10.18 -13.70
C GLU A 87 14.25 10.14 -13.07
N HIS A 88 13.84 9.02 -12.47
CA HIS A 88 12.58 8.92 -11.74
C HIS A 88 12.63 9.56 -10.35
N HIS A 89 13.81 9.87 -9.80
CA HIS A 89 13.97 10.38 -8.43
C HIS A 89 13.15 11.65 -8.13
N PRO A 90 13.11 12.69 -8.99
CA PRO A 90 12.29 13.88 -8.74
C PRO A 90 10.79 13.55 -8.66
N HIS A 91 10.32 12.64 -9.52
CA HIS A 91 8.92 12.20 -9.54
C HIS A 91 8.56 11.40 -8.29
N LEU A 92 9.45 10.48 -7.88
CA LEU A 92 9.28 9.70 -6.64
C LEU A 92 9.32 10.61 -5.41
N SER A 93 10.24 11.57 -5.36
CA SER A 93 10.35 12.54 -4.25
C SER A 93 9.09 13.39 -4.12
N LYS A 94 8.48 13.77 -5.25
CA LYS A 94 7.20 14.49 -5.27
C LYS A 94 6.03 13.58 -4.87
N LEU A 95 5.99 12.35 -5.36
CA LEU A 95 4.95 11.37 -5.04
C LEU A 95 4.96 11.02 -3.55
N PHE A 96 6.14 10.80 -2.99
CA PHE A 96 6.38 10.45 -1.60
C PHE A 96 6.94 11.62 -0.80
N ASP A 97 6.23 12.74 -0.83
CA ASP A 97 6.48 13.84 0.10
C ASP A 97 6.33 13.41 1.57
N ILE A 98 6.66 14.29 2.51
CA ILE A 98 6.62 13.99 3.95
C ILE A 98 5.22 13.51 4.37
N SER A 99 4.16 14.18 3.89
CA SER A 99 2.78 13.85 4.23
C SER A 99 2.37 12.49 3.69
N THR A 100 2.75 12.17 2.45
CA THR A 100 2.40 10.93 1.77
C THR A 100 3.13 9.75 2.39
N ARG A 101 4.40 9.92 2.75
CA ARG A 101 5.16 8.87 3.45
C ARG A 101 4.55 8.54 4.80
N ARG A 102 4.15 9.56 5.58
CA ARG A 102 3.45 9.34 6.84
C ARG A 102 2.15 8.57 6.61
N ALA A 103 1.31 9.05 5.70
CA ALA A 103 0.02 8.41 5.43
C ALA A 103 0.13 6.96 4.92
N VAL A 104 1.15 6.66 4.09
CA VAL A 104 1.45 5.30 3.66
C VAL A 104 1.92 4.44 4.85
N GLY A 105 2.80 4.97 5.70
CA GLY A 105 3.23 4.29 6.91
C GLY A 105 2.07 3.98 7.85
N ASP A 106 1.19 4.96 8.08
CA ASP A 106 0.00 4.81 8.93
C ASP A 106 -0.96 3.76 8.36
N LEU A 107 -1.21 3.77 7.05
CA LEU A 107 -2.06 2.78 6.38
C LEU A 107 -1.47 1.36 6.47
N LEU A 108 -0.17 1.21 6.21
CA LEU A 108 0.50 -0.09 6.26
C LEU A 108 0.61 -0.63 7.69
N ALA A 109 0.67 0.25 8.70
CA ALA A 109 0.69 -0.17 10.11
C ALA A 109 -0.59 -0.89 10.57
N LEU A 110 -1.68 -0.75 9.80
CA LEU A 110 -2.96 -1.40 10.08
C LEU A 110 -3.01 -2.87 9.63
N THR A 111 -2.06 -3.33 8.79
CA THR A 111 -2.05 -4.71 8.30
C THR A 111 -1.45 -5.68 9.33
N PRO A 112 -1.87 -6.95 9.32
CA PRO A 112 -1.23 -7.99 10.12
C PRO A 112 0.30 -8.01 10.01
N GLY A 113 0.97 -8.10 11.15
CA GLY A 113 2.43 -8.20 11.23
C GLY A 113 3.18 -6.88 11.05
N ALA A 114 2.54 -5.78 10.66
CA ALA A 114 3.21 -4.48 10.52
C ALA A 114 3.65 -3.86 11.85
N SER A 115 2.85 -4.07 12.89
CA SER A 115 3.05 -3.57 14.27
C SER A 115 3.86 -4.51 15.18
N GLY A 116 4.42 -5.61 14.64
CA GLY A 116 5.11 -6.64 15.42
C GLY A 116 4.14 -7.49 16.25
N GLN A 117 4.59 -8.02 17.39
CA GLN A 117 3.74 -8.78 18.34
C GLN A 117 2.84 -7.88 19.21
N ARG A 118 2.59 -6.63 18.79
CA ARG A 118 1.74 -5.69 19.55
C ARG A 118 0.28 -6.10 19.45
N THR A 119 -0.31 -6.38 20.60
CA THR A 119 -1.72 -6.74 20.74
C THR A 119 -2.62 -5.52 20.92
N ASP A 120 -2.07 -4.32 21.12
CA ASP A 120 -2.78 -3.07 21.42
C ASP A 120 -2.91 -2.11 20.22
N ALA A 121 -2.53 -2.57 19.02
CA ALA A 121 -2.54 -1.77 17.81
C ALA A 121 -3.80 -2.03 16.98
N VAL A 122 -4.39 -0.98 16.42
CA VAL A 122 -5.49 -1.07 15.45
C VAL A 122 -5.06 -1.95 14.28
N ASN A 123 -5.97 -2.84 13.86
CA ASN A 123 -5.70 -3.79 12.78
C ASN A 123 -6.92 -3.94 11.86
N THR A 124 -6.70 -4.23 10.58
CA THR A 124 -7.78 -4.46 9.62
C THR A 124 -8.41 -5.85 9.68
N GLU A 125 -7.74 -6.83 10.30
CA GLU A 125 -8.12 -8.25 10.27
C GLU A 125 -8.34 -8.85 11.67
N TYR A 126 -7.52 -8.50 12.65
CA TYR A 126 -7.57 -9.08 14.00
C TYR A 126 -8.13 -8.12 15.05
N PRO A 127 -8.82 -8.63 16.09
CA PRO A 127 -9.11 -7.87 17.30
C PRO A 127 -7.84 -7.32 17.96
N TRP A 128 -7.99 -6.29 18.78
CA TRP A 128 -6.89 -5.71 19.56
C TRP A 128 -7.33 -5.34 20.99
N GLN A 129 -6.32 -5.14 21.84
CA GLN A 129 -6.48 -4.81 23.22
C GLN A 129 -6.65 -3.30 23.41
N ALA A 130 -7.61 -2.92 24.26
CA ALA A 130 -7.74 -1.57 24.80
C ALA A 130 -7.62 -1.65 26.32
N LYS A 131 -6.67 -0.90 26.89
CA LYS A 131 -6.34 -0.93 28.33
C LYS A 131 -6.00 -2.35 28.85
N GLY A 132 -5.31 -3.15 28.03
CA GLY A 132 -4.86 -4.50 28.40
C GLY A 132 -5.90 -5.61 28.21
N GLU A 133 -7.09 -5.31 27.68
CA GLU A 133 -8.17 -6.29 27.48
C GLU A 133 -8.62 -6.33 26.02
N TRP A 134 -8.95 -7.51 25.50
CA TRP A 134 -9.50 -7.72 24.15
C TRP A 134 -10.90 -7.12 24.05
N ARG A 135 -10.99 -5.87 23.60
CA ARG A 135 -12.24 -5.08 23.60
C ARG A 135 -12.59 -4.51 22.25
N GLU A 136 -11.62 -4.40 21.35
CA GLU A 136 -11.79 -3.73 20.06
C GLU A 136 -11.62 -4.75 18.93
N ASN A 137 -12.37 -4.56 17.85
CA ASN A 137 -12.34 -5.41 16.66
C ASN A 137 -12.49 -4.55 15.40
N PRO A 138 -12.05 -5.03 14.22
CA PRO A 138 -12.11 -4.22 13.00
C PRO A 138 -13.54 -3.88 12.56
N VAL A 139 -14.43 -4.88 12.59
CA VAL A 139 -15.84 -4.75 12.20
C VAL A 139 -16.54 -3.70 13.08
N GLY A 140 -17.10 -2.67 12.45
CA GLY A 140 -17.82 -1.60 13.14
C GLY A 140 -16.94 -0.61 13.91
N SER A 141 -15.61 -0.70 13.82
CA SER A 141 -14.71 0.22 14.52
C SER A 141 -14.74 1.63 13.93
N LEU A 142 -14.67 2.62 14.82
CA LEU A 142 -14.50 4.04 14.46
C LEU A 142 -13.14 4.34 13.82
N ALA A 143 -12.19 3.39 13.82
CA ALA A 143 -10.95 3.53 13.08
C ALA A 143 -11.14 3.47 11.55
N PHE A 144 -12.25 2.91 11.07
CA PHE A 144 -12.51 2.65 9.66
C PHE A 144 -13.75 3.38 9.13
N LEU A 145 -13.95 4.63 9.56
CA LEU A 145 -15.04 5.50 9.09
C LEU A 145 -14.93 5.79 7.59
N ASP A 146 -16.07 6.03 6.92
CA ASP A 146 -16.12 6.23 5.47
C ASP A 146 -15.22 7.37 4.98
N SER A 147 -15.12 8.49 5.73
CA SER A 147 -14.23 9.61 5.39
C SER A 147 -12.74 9.21 5.40
N GLN A 148 -12.36 8.36 6.35
CA GLN A 148 -11.00 7.84 6.48
C GLN A 148 -10.70 6.82 5.38
N VAL A 149 -11.66 5.95 5.07
CA VAL A 149 -11.56 4.99 3.96
C VAL A 149 -11.45 5.70 2.62
N GLU A 150 -12.25 6.74 2.39
CA GLU A 150 -12.18 7.54 1.18
C GLU A 150 -10.80 8.22 1.03
N TYR A 151 -10.25 8.72 2.15
CA TYR A 151 -8.88 9.23 2.16
C TYR A 151 -7.86 8.16 1.75
N TRP A 152 -7.94 6.94 2.28
CA TRP A 152 -7.03 5.86 1.92
C TRP A 152 -7.19 5.40 0.46
N ILE A 153 -8.41 5.36 -0.07
CA ILE A 153 -8.63 5.05 -1.50
C ILE A 153 -7.96 6.10 -2.39
N ARG A 154 -8.10 7.39 -2.08
CA ARG A 154 -7.43 8.46 -2.83
C ARG A 154 -5.91 8.33 -2.75
N LEU A 155 -5.38 8.01 -1.56
CA LEU A 155 -3.96 7.77 -1.35
C LEU A 155 -3.46 6.58 -2.17
N ALA A 156 -4.14 5.43 -2.08
CA ALA A 156 -3.78 4.19 -2.77
C ALA A 156 -3.81 4.39 -4.29
N ARG A 157 -4.86 5.03 -4.82
CA ARG A 157 -4.95 5.39 -6.24
C ARG A 157 -3.77 6.24 -6.68
N ARG A 158 -3.47 7.32 -5.95
CA ARG A 158 -2.36 8.24 -6.29
C ARG A 158 -1.01 7.52 -6.31
N VAL A 159 -0.72 6.69 -5.30
CA VAL A 159 0.53 5.92 -5.23
C VAL A 159 0.61 4.91 -6.38
N LYS A 160 -0.43 4.10 -6.56
CA LYS A 160 -0.50 3.08 -7.62
C LYS A 160 -0.34 3.70 -9.00
N ASP A 161 -1.08 4.77 -9.32
CA ASP A 161 -1.03 5.41 -10.64
C ASP A 161 0.32 6.09 -10.88
N GLY A 162 0.90 6.70 -9.85
CA GLY A 162 2.23 7.31 -9.92
C GLY A 162 3.31 6.28 -10.23
N LEU A 163 3.32 5.16 -9.49
CA LEU A 163 4.30 4.08 -9.70
C LEU A 163 4.07 3.34 -11.02
N HIS A 164 2.83 3.11 -11.45
CA HIS A 164 2.52 2.53 -12.76
C HIS A 164 3.07 3.39 -13.90
N LYS A 165 2.87 4.71 -13.84
CA LYS A 165 3.40 5.63 -14.88
C LYS A 165 4.92 5.56 -14.98
N LEU A 166 5.61 5.53 -13.84
CA LEU A 166 7.06 5.39 -13.81
C LEU A 166 7.51 4.01 -14.29
N ALA A 167 6.80 2.95 -13.93
CA ALA A 167 7.08 1.60 -14.43
C ALA A 167 6.94 1.55 -15.97
N ILE A 168 5.85 2.07 -16.54
CA ILE A 168 5.65 2.15 -18.00
C ILE A 168 6.75 2.98 -18.67
N ALA A 169 7.17 4.09 -18.06
CA ALA A 169 8.26 4.90 -18.59
C ALA A 169 9.58 4.12 -18.67
N ALA A 170 9.91 3.31 -17.65
CA ALA A 170 11.10 2.45 -17.65
C ALA A 170 11.10 1.44 -18.81
N GLN A 171 9.94 0.87 -19.15
CA GLN A 171 9.83 -0.12 -20.24
C GLN A 171 10.18 0.45 -21.63
N ARG A 172 10.08 1.77 -21.80
CA ARG A 172 10.39 2.44 -23.08
C ARG A 172 11.90 2.62 -23.29
N TYR A 173 12.69 2.61 -22.23
CA TYR A 173 14.15 2.80 -22.28
C TYR A 173 14.93 1.48 -22.21
N ASP A 174 14.26 0.40 -21.81
CA ASP A 174 14.83 -0.94 -21.72
C ASP A 174 13.90 -1.93 -22.46
N PRO A 175 13.68 -1.74 -23.78
CA PRO A 175 13.01 -2.75 -24.57
C PRO A 175 13.98 -3.93 -24.67
N ASP A 176 13.71 -5.00 -23.92
CA ASP A 176 14.39 -6.28 -24.11
C ASP A 176 14.45 -6.63 -25.61
#